data_AF-A0A920BWY5-F1
#
_entry.id   AF-A0A920BWY5-F1
#
_cell.length_a   1.000
_cell.length_b   1.000
_cell.length_c   1.000
_cell.angle_alpha   90.00
_cell.angle_beta   90.00
_cell.angle_gamma   90.00
#
_symmetry.space_group_name_H-M   'P 1'
#
loop_
_entity.id
_entity.type
_entity.pdbx_description
1 polymer ?
#
loop_
_entity_poly.entity_id
_entity_poly.type
_entity_poly.pdbx_seq_one_letter_code
_entity_poly.pdbx_strand_id
1 'polypeptide(L)'
;MDRDCYIVEDLLPLYNEGLLHEETARWLESHIQSCEHCQKLASLSQEPIEQEPIYSSIDNEKMLKKINLRLSFYQIIFIAISFILAMKTSLLNESFGFILTYTILGLITYLFYRRMTIVGVIAFLPNFIWAMVDSLSNESTFLYAMAGSFFLACLHLIFAVIGGVIGLLALKLKESGDGNEKEEKMDIH
;
A
#
# COMPACT_ATOMS: atom_id res chain seq x y z
N MET A 1 -17.31 29.54 43.38
CA MET A 1 -17.73 29.24 41.99
C MET A 1 -19.17 28.81 42.05
N ASP A 2 -19.99 29.44 41.22
CA ASP A 2 -21.42 29.16 41.11
C ASP A 2 -21.68 28.02 40.12
N ARG A 3 -22.84 27.36 40.20
CA ARG A 3 -23.21 26.27 39.28
C ARG A 3 -23.17 26.74 37.83
N ASP A 4 -23.62 27.95 37.58
CA ASP A 4 -23.73 28.54 36.25
C ASP A 4 -22.36 28.75 35.59
N CYS A 5 -21.29 28.91 36.37
CA CYS A 5 -19.92 29.01 35.83
C CYS A 5 -19.46 27.72 35.15
N TYR A 6 -19.83 26.55 35.69
CA TYR A 6 -19.50 25.26 35.08
C TYR A 6 -20.26 25.08 33.77
N ILE A 7 -21.53 25.51 33.74
CA ILE A 7 -22.34 25.50 32.52
C ILE A 7 -21.72 26.41 31.46
N VAL A 8 -21.17 27.56 31.86
CA VAL A 8 -20.47 28.46 30.94
C VAL A 8 -19.20 27.82 30.39
N GLU A 9 -18.40 27.19 31.23
CA GLU A 9 -17.17 26.50 30.83
C GLU A 9 -17.45 25.39 29.79
N ASP A 10 -18.49 24.59 30.01
CA ASP A 10 -18.90 23.52 29.09
C ASP A 10 -19.41 24.05 27.74
N LEU A 11 -20.09 25.19 27.74
CA LEU A 11 -20.72 25.77 26.54
C LEU A 11 -19.82 26.75 25.77
N LEU A 12 -18.73 27.22 26.38
CA LEU A 12 -17.85 28.24 25.79
C LEU A 12 -17.25 27.85 24.43
N PRO A 13 -16.82 26.59 24.18
CA PRO A 13 -16.33 26.19 22.85
C PRO A 13 -17.43 26.26 21.78
N LEU A 14 -18.63 25.77 22.10
CA LEU A 14 -19.79 25.80 21.20
C LEU A 14 -20.26 27.23 20.90
N TYR A 15 -20.16 28.13 21.90
CA TYR A 15 -20.41 29.55 21.71
C TYR A 15 -19.40 30.19 20.76
N ASN A 16 -18.10 29.90 20.93
CA ASN A 16 -17.04 30.41 20.06
C ASN A 16 -17.18 29.91 18.61
N GLU A 17 -17.74 28.73 18.40
CA GLU A 17 -18.04 28.15 17.09
C GLU A 17 -19.41 28.62 16.51
N GLY A 18 -20.18 29.41 17.25
CA GLY A 18 -21.49 29.91 16.81
C GLY A 18 -22.57 28.82 16.70
N LEU A 19 -22.43 27.72 17.44
CA LEU A 19 -23.29 26.54 17.38
C LEU A 19 -24.39 26.51 18.45
N LEU A 20 -24.47 27.54 19.29
CA LEU A 20 -25.53 27.67 20.30
C LEU A 20 -26.80 28.30 19.72
N HIS A 21 -27.94 27.87 20.25
CA HIS A 21 -29.21 28.56 19.99
C HIS A 21 -29.17 29.98 20.59
N GLU A 22 -29.75 30.95 19.89
CA GLU A 22 -29.80 32.38 20.27
C GLU A 22 -30.25 32.66 21.72
N GLU A 23 -31.18 31.87 22.27
CA GLU A 23 -31.62 32.04 23.67
C GLU A 23 -30.52 31.62 24.67
N THR A 24 -29.85 30.51 24.39
CA THR A 24 -28.72 30.01 25.18
C THR A 24 -27.51 30.93 25.09
N ALA A 25 -27.22 31.48 23.90
CA ALA A 25 -26.15 32.44 23.69
C ALA A 25 -26.37 33.73 24.50
N ARG A 26 -27.59 34.29 24.47
CA ARG A 26 -27.93 35.49 25.26
C ARG A 26 -27.82 35.26 26.77
N TRP A 27 -28.23 34.08 27.25
CA TRP A 27 -28.05 33.72 28.65
C TRP A 27 -26.56 33.64 29.02
N LEU A 28 -25.75 32.98 28.18
CA LEU A 28 -24.30 32.86 28.37
C LEU A 28 -23.62 34.24 28.42
N GLU A 29 -23.93 35.14 27.49
CA GLU A 29 -23.43 36.51 27.45
C GLU A 29 -23.77 37.29 28.73
N SER A 30 -25.00 37.15 29.21
CA SER A 30 -25.43 37.81 30.45
C SER A 30 -24.65 37.32 31.67
N HIS A 31 -24.32 36.03 31.73
CA HIS A 31 -23.51 35.47 32.80
C HIS A 31 -22.05 35.91 32.70
N ILE A 32 -21.46 35.90 31.49
CA ILE A 32 -20.08 36.37 31.25
C ILE A 32 -19.93 37.84 31.65
N GLN A 33 -20.94 38.70 31.42
CA GLN A 33 -20.91 40.11 31.82
C GLN A 33 -21.00 40.33 33.34
N SER A 34 -21.66 39.42 34.06
CA SER A 34 -21.92 39.56 35.50
C SER A 34 -20.90 38.82 36.38
N CYS A 35 -20.12 37.91 35.81
CA CYS A 35 -19.18 37.05 36.54
C CYS A 35 -17.72 37.25 36.07
N GLU A 36 -16.89 37.81 36.94
CA GLU A 36 -15.46 38.11 36.68
C GLU A 36 -14.67 36.85 36.26
N HIS A 37 -15.00 35.69 36.83
CA HIS A 37 -14.36 34.41 36.48
C HIS A 37 -14.65 34.00 35.03
N CYS A 38 -15.92 34.05 34.64
CA CYS A 38 -16.37 33.68 33.30
C CYS A 38 -15.91 34.71 32.25
N GLN A 39 -15.80 35.99 32.62
CA GLN A 39 -15.19 37.01 31.78
C GLN A 39 -13.73 36.70 31.45
N LYS A 40 -12.94 36.29 32.46
CA LYS A 40 -11.54 35.90 32.27
C LYS A 40 -11.42 34.64 31.41
N LEU A 41 -12.27 33.64 31.64
CA LEU A 41 -12.30 32.41 30.84
C LEU A 41 -12.62 32.70 29.36
N ALA A 42 -13.63 33.52 29.09
CA ALA A 42 -14.00 33.93 27.74
C ALA A 42 -12.86 34.68 27.02
N SER A 43 -12.10 35.51 27.75
CA SER A 43 -10.94 36.21 27.16
C SER A 43 -9.80 35.27 26.77
N LEU A 44 -9.57 34.20 27.53
CA LEU A 44 -8.52 33.22 27.27
C LEU A 44 -8.92 32.27 26.13
N SER A 45 -10.22 31.97 25.97
CA SER A 45 -10.71 31.07 24.92
C SER A 45 -10.76 31.69 23.53
N GLN A 46 -10.68 33.03 23.43
CA GLN A 46 -10.64 33.77 22.16
C GLN A 46 -9.21 33.95 21.62
N GLU A 47 -8.19 33.58 22.40
CA GLU A 47 -6.80 33.68 21.96
C GLU A 47 -6.50 32.55 20.96
N PRO A 48 -6.10 32.86 19.71
CA PRO A 48 -5.78 31.83 18.73
C PRO A 48 -4.63 30.98 19.26
N ILE A 49 -4.90 29.69 19.51
CA ILE A 49 -3.84 28.75 19.84
C ILE A 49 -2.97 28.64 18.58
N GLU A 50 -1.75 29.18 18.64
CA GLU A 50 -0.72 28.91 17.64
C GLU A 50 -0.46 27.40 17.66
N GLN A 51 -1.09 26.69 16.73
CA GLN A 51 -0.80 25.29 16.49
C GLN A 51 0.59 25.24 15.87
N GLU A 52 1.61 24.98 16.69
CA GLU A 52 2.91 24.59 16.15
C GLU A 52 2.68 23.37 15.25
N PRO A 53 3.10 23.43 13.97
CA PRO A 53 2.97 22.29 13.08
C PRO A 53 3.76 21.13 13.71
N ILE A 54 3.04 20.05 14.04
CA ILE A 54 3.64 18.79 14.47
C ILE A 54 4.39 18.22 13.26
N TYR A 55 5.65 18.63 13.08
CA TYR A 55 6.56 17.98 12.16
C TYR A 55 6.89 16.62 12.75
N SER A 56 6.24 15.56 12.24
CA SER A 56 6.68 14.20 12.53
C SER A 56 8.13 14.05 12.07
N SER A 57 9.05 13.90 13.03
CA SER A 57 10.50 13.70 12.80
C SER A 57 10.84 12.37 12.10
N ILE A 58 9.83 11.56 11.81
CA ILE A 58 9.95 10.36 10.99
C ILE A 58 9.84 10.80 9.54
N ASP A 59 11.00 10.91 8.90
CA ASP A 59 11.13 11.02 7.44
C ASP A 59 10.67 9.70 6.81
N ASN A 60 9.35 9.55 6.73
CA ASN A 60 8.65 8.38 6.21
C ASN A 60 9.16 8.05 4.80
N GLU A 61 9.52 9.06 4.01
CA GLU A 61 10.05 8.87 2.66
C GLU A 61 11.39 8.14 2.67
N LYS A 62 12.32 8.54 3.55
CA LYS A 62 13.61 7.85 3.70
C LYS A 62 13.45 6.43 4.25
N MET A 63 12.51 6.20 5.16
CA MET A 63 12.22 4.85 5.68
C MET A 63 11.60 3.95 4.60
N LEU A 64 10.58 4.42 3.88
CA LEU A 64 9.93 3.70 2.79
C LEU A 64 10.92 3.38 1.66
N LYS A 65 11.79 4.33 1.31
CA LYS A 65 12.84 4.11 0.30
C LYS A 65 13.83 3.01 0.73
N LYS A 66 14.21 2.99 2.00
CA LYS A 66 15.12 1.98 2.57
C LYS A 66 14.45 0.61 2.63
N ILE A 67 13.15 0.55 2.91
CA ILE A 67 12.34 -0.68 2.89
C ILE A 67 12.24 -1.22 1.46
N ASN A 68 11.91 -0.38 0.49
CA ASN A 68 11.82 -0.77 -0.93
C ASN A 68 13.17 -1.26 -1.48
N LEU A 69 14.29 -0.65 -1.10
CA LEU A 69 15.62 -1.13 -1.48
C LEU A 69 15.90 -2.54 -0.94
N ARG A 70 15.56 -2.80 0.33
CA ARG A 70 15.74 -4.13 0.94
C ARG A 70 14.86 -5.18 0.27
N LEU A 71 13.60 -4.84 -0.03
CA LEU A 71 12.70 -5.72 -0.76
C LEU A 71 13.20 -6.01 -2.17
N SER A 72 13.71 -5.00 -2.88
CA SER A 72 14.32 -5.17 -4.20
C SER A 72 15.54 -6.09 -4.15
N PHE A 73 16.35 -6.02 -3.09
CA PHE A 73 17.48 -6.94 -2.86
C PHE A 73 17.01 -8.39 -2.62
N TYR A 74 16.01 -8.60 -1.77
CA TYR A 74 15.43 -9.94 -1.57
C TYR A 74 14.81 -10.50 -2.85
N GLN A 75 14.25 -9.65 -3.71
CA GLN A 75 13.71 -10.07 -4.98
C GLN A 75 14.79 -10.46 -6.00
N ILE A 76 15.92 -9.75 -6.04
CA ILE A 76 17.08 -10.15 -6.84
C ILE A 76 17.60 -11.52 -6.37
N ILE A 77 17.67 -11.74 -5.06
CA ILE A 77 18.00 -13.04 -4.48
C ILE A 77 16.98 -14.10 -4.91
N PHE A 78 15.68 -13.79 -4.85
CA PHE A 78 14.63 -14.73 -5.22
C PHE A 78 14.65 -15.07 -6.73
N ILE A 79 14.93 -14.11 -7.59
CA ILE A 79 15.13 -14.32 -9.04
C ILE A 79 16.35 -15.20 -9.27
N ALA A 80 17.47 -14.92 -8.59
CA ALA A 80 18.68 -15.74 -8.68
C ALA A 80 18.44 -17.18 -8.19
N ILE A 81 17.72 -17.37 -7.09
CA ILE A 81 17.35 -18.69 -6.58
C ILE A 81 16.40 -19.40 -7.54
N SER A 82 15.39 -18.71 -8.07
CA SER A 82 14.44 -19.26 -9.05
C SER A 82 15.17 -19.68 -10.33
N PHE A 83 16.16 -18.90 -10.76
CA PHE A 83 17.00 -19.20 -11.91
C PHE A 83 17.86 -20.45 -11.65
N ILE A 84 18.56 -20.52 -10.51
CA ILE A 84 19.34 -21.69 -10.11
C ILE A 84 18.45 -22.94 -10.03
N LEU A 85 17.23 -22.80 -9.50
CA LEU A 85 16.28 -23.90 -9.38
C LEU A 85 15.79 -24.35 -10.75
N ALA A 86 15.47 -23.44 -11.67
CA ALA A 86 15.08 -23.76 -13.04
C ALA A 86 16.18 -24.54 -13.79
N MET A 87 17.46 -24.16 -13.63
CA MET A 87 18.58 -24.93 -14.18
C MET A 87 18.63 -26.36 -13.61
N LYS A 88 18.29 -26.55 -12.33
CA LYS A 88 18.29 -27.85 -11.65
C LYS A 88 17.07 -28.70 -12.02
N THR A 89 15.90 -28.10 -12.25
CA THR A 89 14.68 -28.81 -12.65
C THR A 89 14.77 -29.36 -14.06
N SER A 90 15.57 -28.75 -14.96
CA SER A 90 15.89 -29.33 -16.27
C SER A 90 16.56 -30.72 -16.18
N LEU A 91 17.21 -31.04 -15.04
CA LEU A 91 17.82 -32.35 -14.77
C LEU A 91 16.91 -33.32 -13.99
N LEU A 92 15.85 -32.82 -13.37
CA LEU A 92 14.98 -33.59 -12.46
C LEU A 92 13.56 -33.60 -13.03
N ASN A 93 13.27 -34.68 -13.74
CA ASN A 93 12.05 -35.07 -14.44
C ASN A 93 10.75 -35.04 -13.59
N GLU A 94 10.32 -33.87 -13.09
CA GLU A 94 9.05 -33.71 -12.37
C GLU A 94 8.29 -32.45 -12.85
N SER A 95 7.35 -32.66 -13.76
CA SER A 95 6.63 -31.65 -14.56
C SER A 95 5.79 -30.60 -13.79
N PHE A 96 5.68 -30.67 -12.46
CA PHE A 96 4.87 -29.72 -11.68
C PHE A 96 5.66 -28.63 -10.96
N GLY A 97 6.98 -28.79 -10.80
CA GLY A 97 7.80 -27.85 -10.02
C GLY A 97 7.87 -26.45 -10.61
N PHE A 98 7.96 -26.36 -11.94
CA PHE A 98 7.98 -25.07 -12.63
C PHE A 98 6.62 -24.37 -12.58
N ILE A 99 5.51 -25.09 -12.71
CA ILE A 99 4.15 -24.51 -12.66
C ILE A 99 3.96 -23.71 -11.38
N LEU A 100 4.24 -24.34 -10.23
CA LEU A 100 4.09 -23.70 -8.93
C LEU A 100 5.08 -22.54 -8.75
N THR A 101 6.36 -22.75 -9.10
CA THR A 101 7.42 -21.75 -8.91
C THR A 101 7.12 -20.47 -9.70
N TYR A 102 6.77 -20.60 -10.98
CA TYR A 102 6.48 -19.44 -11.81
C TYR A 102 5.16 -18.76 -11.43
N THR A 103 4.16 -19.51 -10.96
CA THR A 103 2.93 -18.92 -10.41
C THR A 103 3.21 -18.08 -9.17
N ILE A 104 4.02 -18.60 -8.22
CA ILE A 104 4.42 -17.85 -7.01
C ILE A 104 5.27 -16.63 -7.39
N LEU A 105 6.23 -16.79 -8.29
CA LEU A 105 7.07 -15.68 -8.78
C LEU A 105 6.21 -14.58 -9.39
N GLY A 106 5.22 -14.93 -10.21
CA GLY A 106 4.27 -14.00 -10.80
C GLY A 106 3.43 -13.25 -9.78
N LEU A 107 2.88 -13.97 -8.80
CA LEU A 107 2.09 -13.42 -7.70
C LEU A 107 2.89 -12.40 -6.89
N ILE A 108 4.06 -12.79 -6.38
CA ILE A 108 4.90 -11.94 -5.54
C ILE A 108 5.37 -10.71 -6.33
N THR A 109 5.80 -10.91 -7.58
CA THR A 109 6.28 -9.82 -8.43
C THR A 109 5.16 -8.81 -8.70
N TYR A 110 3.94 -9.28 -8.96
CA TYR A 110 2.80 -8.39 -9.15
C TYR A 110 2.44 -7.63 -7.86
N LEU A 111 2.33 -8.32 -6.72
CA LEU A 111 1.97 -7.69 -5.44
C LEU A 111 2.96 -6.57 -5.06
N PHE A 112 4.23 -6.72 -5.44
CA PHE A 112 5.27 -5.73 -5.15
C PHE A 112 5.29 -4.56 -6.13
N TYR A 113 5.31 -4.82 -7.44
CA TYR A 113 5.45 -3.76 -8.46
C TYR A 113 4.11 -3.20 -8.96
N ARG A 114 3.01 -3.86 -8.63
CA ARG A 114 1.64 -3.51 -9.03
C ARG A 114 1.48 -3.31 -10.54
N ARG A 115 2.30 -4.01 -11.34
CA ARG A 115 2.38 -3.85 -12.80
C ARG A 115 2.67 -5.16 -13.51
N MET A 116 1.75 -5.58 -14.38
CA MET A 116 1.85 -6.85 -15.13
C MET A 116 3.01 -6.89 -16.12
N THR A 117 3.43 -5.76 -16.68
CA THR A 117 4.57 -5.74 -17.62
C THR A 117 5.87 -6.19 -16.97
N ILE A 118 6.07 -5.85 -15.69
CA ILE A 118 7.28 -6.24 -14.94
C ILE A 118 7.28 -7.75 -14.68
N VAL A 119 6.12 -8.33 -14.37
CA VAL A 119 5.94 -9.79 -14.27
C VAL A 119 6.36 -10.47 -15.57
N GLY A 120 5.91 -9.92 -16.72
CA GLY A 120 6.24 -10.45 -18.03
C GLY A 120 7.73 -10.40 -18.36
N VAL A 121 8.37 -9.25 -18.13
CA VAL A 121 9.81 -9.06 -18.42
C VAL A 121 10.68 -9.98 -17.55
N ILE A 122 10.38 -10.07 -16.25
CA ILE A 122 11.14 -10.90 -15.30
C ILE A 122 10.96 -12.40 -15.60
N ALA A 123 9.76 -12.83 -16.00
CA ALA A 123 9.51 -14.23 -16.33
C ALA A 123 10.03 -14.62 -17.72
N PHE A 124 10.04 -13.71 -18.69
CA PHE A 124 10.40 -14.04 -20.07
C PHE A 124 11.91 -13.94 -20.35
N LEU A 125 12.53 -12.78 -20.07
CA LEU A 125 13.90 -12.51 -20.56
C LEU A 125 14.96 -13.48 -20.02
N PRO A 126 15.04 -13.76 -18.71
CA PRO A 126 16.09 -14.65 -18.20
C PRO A 126 15.97 -16.07 -18.77
N ASN A 127 14.73 -16.55 -18.91
CA ASN A 127 14.46 -17.90 -19.43
C ASN A 127 14.73 -18.00 -20.92
N PHE A 128 14.36 -16.97 -21.69
CA PHE A 128 14.67 -16.89 -23.11
C PHE A 128 16.20 -16.86 -23.35
N ILE A 129 16.92 -16.00 -22.64
CA ILE A 129 18.38 -15.87 -22.78
C ILE A 129 19.07 -17.18 -22.41
N TRP A 130 18.69 -17.80 -21.29
CA TRP A 130 19.27 -19.07 -20.88
C TRP A 130 19.00 -20.19 -21.88
N ALA A 131 17.74 -20.38 -22.28
CA ALA A 131 17.39 -21.39 -23.26
C ALA A 131 18.06 -21.14 -24.62
N MET A 132 18.34 -19.88 -24.96
CA MET A 132 19.06 -19.52 -26.18
C MET A 132 20.52 -19.90 -26.11
N VAL A 133 21.20 -19.58 -25.00
CA VAL A 133 22.60 -19.94 -24.77
C VAL A 133 22.76 -21.46 -24.74
N ASP A 134 21.88 -22.17 -24.04
CA ASP A 134 21.89 -23.63 -23.95
C ASP A 134 21.70 -24.26 -25.34
N SER A 135 20.70 -23.80 -26.10
CA SER A 135 20.43 -24.34 -27.43
C SER A 135 21.56 -24.07 -28.44
N LEU A 136 22.20 -22.89 -28.40
CA LEU A 136 23.38 -22.60 -29.22
C LEU A 136 24.59 -23.44 -28.81
N SER A 137 24.78 -23.70 -27.51
CA SER A 137 25.90 -24.51 -27.01
C SER A 137 25.80 -25.99 -27.42
N ASN A 138 24.58 -26.46 -27.71
CA ASN A 138 24.31 -27.82 -28.17
C ASN A 138 24.30 -27.94 -29.72
N GLU A 139 24.99 -27.04 -30.43
CA GLU A 139 25.20 -27.08 -31.90
C GLU A 139 23.88 -27.08 -32.72
N SER A 140 22.81 -26.49 -32.20
CA SER A 140 21.56 -26.34 -32.94
C SER A 140 21.63 -25.19 -33.95
N THR A 141 20.85 -25.27 -35.05
CA THR A 141 20.74 -24.14 -35.98
C THR A 141 20.05 -22.95 -35.29
N PHE A 142 20.53 -21.74 -35.56
CA PHE A 142 20.03 -20.50 -34.96
C PHE A 142 18.50 -20.36 -34.97
N LEU A 143 17.83 -20.72 -36.09
CA LEU A 143 16.36 -20.65 -36.18
C LEU A 143 15.66 -21.60 -35.21
N TYR A 144 16.15 -22.83 -35.08
CA TYR A 144 15.59 -23.81 -34.14
C TYR A 144 15.87 -23.42 -32.69
N ALA A 145 17.06 -22.92 -32.40
CA ALA A 145 17.37 -22.34 -31.10
C ALA A 145 16.39 -21.21 -30.76
N MET A 146 16.22 -20.26 -31.68
CA MET A 146 15.32 -19.13 -31.48
C MET A 146 13.87 -19.54 -31.24
N ALA A 147 13.33 -20.41 -32.09
CA ALA A 147 11.96 -20.88 -31.94
C ALA A 147 11.77 -21.68 -30.64
N GLY A 148 12.70 -22.58 -30.31
CA GLY A 148 12.64 -23.41 -29.11
C GLY A 148 12.75 -22.61 -27.82
N SER A 149 13.72 -21.71 -27.73
CA SER A 149 13.91 -20.83 -26.57
C SER A 149 12.71 -19.89 -26.38
N PHE A 150 12.16 -19.36 -27.47
CA PHE A 150 10.96 -18.52 -27.43
C PHE A 150 9.76 -19.30 -26.88
N PHE A 151 9.50 -20.49 -27.43
CA PHE A 151 8.41 -21.34 -26.99
C PHE A 151 8.51 -21.70 -25.50
N LEU A 152 9.71 -22.11 -25.05
CA LEU A 152 9.95 -22.46 -23.65
C LEU A 152 9.75 -21.25 -22.72
N ALA A 153 10.23 -20.07 -23.10
CA ALA A 153 10.03 -18.85 -22.32
C ALA A 153 8.56 -18.45 -22.25
N CYS A 154 7.80 -18.59 -23.34
CA CYS A 154 6.36 -18.36 -23.35
C CYS A 154 5.60 -19.31 -22.43
N LEU A 155 5.99 -20.58 -22.35
CA LEU A 155 5.35 -21.56 -21.47
C LEU A 155 5.45 -21.12 -20.00
N HIS A 156 6.63 -20.70 -19.56
CA HIS A 156 6.84 -20.19 -18.20
C HIS A 156 6.12 -18.86 -17.94
N LEU A 157 6.08 -17.99 -18.96
CA LEU A 157 5.39 -16.70 -18.90
C LEU A 157 3.89 -16.87 -18.60
N ILE A 158 3.23 -17.88 -19.17
CA ILE A 158 1.81 -18.13 -18.93
C ILE A 158 1.52 -18.31 -17.43
N PHE A 159 2.31 -19.14 -16.75
CA PHE A 159 2.13 -19.40 -15.31
C PHE A 159 2.46 -18.18 -14.45
N ALA A 160 3.49 -17.41 -14.82
CA ALA A 160 3.78 -16.14 -14.15
C ALA A 160 2.65 -15.11 -14.32
N VAL A 161 2.04 -15.03 -15.50
CA VAL A 161 0.88 -14.15 -15.74
C VAL A 161 -0.31 -14.60 -14.90
N ILE A 162 -0.59 -15.91 -14.81
CA ILE A 162 -1.65 -16.45 -13.92
C ILE A 162 -1.41 -16.01 -12.48
N GLY A 163 -0.19 -16.17 -11.97
CA GLY A 163 0.22 -15.68 -10.65
C GLY A 163 -0.03 -14.18 -10.47
N GLY A 164 0.36 -13.38 -11.47
CA GLY A 164 0.14 -11.93 -11.44
C GLY A 164 -1.34 -11.54 -11.42
N VAL A 165 -2.20 -12.25 -12.17
CA VAL A 165 -3.65 -12.05 -12.16
C VAL A 165 -4.23 -12.38 -10.77
N ILE A 166 -3.77 -13.46 -10.13
CA ILE A 166 -4.17 -13.79 -8.75
C ILE A 166 -3.83 -12.62 -7.81
N GLY A 167 -2.62 -12.05 -7.95
CA GLY A 167 -2.20 -10.88 -7.17
C GLY A 167 -3.08 -9.65 -7.42
N LEU A 168 -3.47 -9.42 -8.67
CA LEU A 168 -4.38 -8.34 -9.06
C LEU A 168 -5.74 -8.49 -8.39
N LEU A 169 -6.32 -9.69 -8.46
CA LEU A 169 -7.62 -9.98 -7.86
C LEU A 169 -7.56 -9.85 -6.33
N ALA A 170 -6.49 -10.33 -5.69
CA ALA A 170 -6.31 -10.22 -4.25
C ALA A 170 -6.28 -8.76 -3.77
N LEU A 171 -5.57 -7.88 -4.48
CA LEU A 171 -5.55 -6.45 -4.15
C LEU A 171 -6.92 -5.80 -4.38
N LYS A 172 -7.58 -6.12 -5.50
CA LYS A 172 -8.89 -5.54 -5.83
C LYS A 172 -9.97 -5.94 -4.81
N LEU A 173 -9.96 -7.18 -4.33
CA LEU A 173 -10.86 -7.65 -3.28
C LEU A 173 -10.60 -6.92 -1.96
N LYS A 174 -9.34 -6.72 -1.58
CA LYS A 174 -8.98 -5.98 -0.37
C LYS A 174 -9.44 -4.51 -0.44
N GLU A 175 -9.16 -3.84 -1.55
CA GLU A 175 -9.57 -2.43 -1.76
C GLU A 175 -11.10 -2.26 -1.73
N SER A 176 -11.84 -3.23 -2.26
CA SER A 176 -13.31 -3.20 -2.23
C SER A 176 -13.87 -3.39 -0.82
N GLY A 177 -13.23 -4.24 0.01
CA GLY A 177 -13.59 -4.42 1.41
C GLY A 177 -13.36 -3.17 2.25
N ASP A 178 -12.18 -2.54 2.12
CA ASP A 178 -11.82 -1.32 2.83
C ASP A 178 -12.71 -0.11 2.43
N GLY A 179 -13.30 -0.13 1.23
CA GLY A 179 -14.26 0.88 0.77
C GLY A 179 -15.63 0.74 1.42
N ASN A 180 -16.17 -0.48 1.46
CA ASN A 180 -17.48 -0.75 2.07
C ASN A 180 -17.51 -0.45 3.57
N GLU A 181 -16.43 -0.76 4.31
CA GLU A 181 -16.35 -0.44 5.75
C GLU A 181 -16.35 1.07 6.05
N LYS A 182 -15.89 1.90 5.10
CA LYS A 182 -15.88 3.36 5.25
C LYS A 182 -17.25 3.98 4.96
N GLU A 183 -17.96 3.47 3.96
CA GLU A 183 -19.33 3.89 3.66
C GLU A 183 -20.28 3.50 4.79
N GLU A 184 -20.20 2.27 5.31
CA GLU A 184 -21.04 1.81 6.43
C GLU A 184 -20.84 2.66 7.70
N LYS A 185 -19.63 3.17 7.97
CA LYS A 185 -19.38 4.07 9.11
C LYS A 185 -19.89 5.51 8.88
N MET A 186 -20.06 5.94 7.64
CA MET A 186 -20.57 7.27 7.30
C MET A 186 -22.10 7.33 7.36
N ASP A 187 -22.78 6.23 7.07
CA ASP A 187 -24.25 6.15 7.09
C ASP A 187 -24.85 5.98 8.50
N ILE A 188 -24.01 5.75 9.52
CA ILE A 188 -24.44 5.58 10.93
C ILE A 188 -24.40 6.93 11.70
N HIS A 189 -24.00 8.02 11.06
CA HIS A 189 -23.87 9.34 11.70
C HIS A 189 -24.80 10.40 11.12
#